data_AF-A0A4S9XMK9-F1
#
_entry.id   AF-A0A4S9XMK9-F1
#
_cell.length_a   1.000
_cell.length_b   1.000
_cell.length_c   1.000
_cell.angle_alpha   90.00
_cell.angle_beta   90.00
_cell.angle_gamma   90.00
#
_symmetry.space_group_name_H-M   'P 1'
#
loop_
_entity.id
_entity.type
_entity.pdbx_description
1 polymer ?
#
loop_
_entity_poly.entity_id
_entity_poly.type
_entity_poly.pdbx_seq_one_letter_code
_entity_poly.pdbx_strand_id
1 'polypeptide(L)'
;MVSSTIFLAAFGGLITHSLAQSLSDSVNAEVTVSSAATSLILSASPASSGSATSSASSPVTQISDGQIQSPAYSTPSPNGTLSATPGVVPSNATTTVDAAAASISPNGGILSIAPNSTTPDASKLATQNECKALIDYQLPSKNSIPSNFNFSGNVRTYYVAAEEVAWDYAPSGWDNWLGVPVQNSPHAIAAGYLNITGSLGTSNWGLGGWQKAVYKGYTDDSFTTQSEQPATNGINGPILRGEVGDMIQIMFVNNLKDHYSSMHSMGLYYGKQYEGSLYPNTTSGETPNVQEQDAVPPGGCAVYKWLISDSQAPAPGQSSRLWSYHSFVNMPADTSAGLSGPIIVYNSGEMNSTMSAHREFVVTTNTHYEARSFMAGENAKNAGVDTSTMRATNQLVRPFIGNESFWVPQLANFPAIQLSDAQGPNFYTMNGYVFGNGAPYEMCRDDPVIWYVMAFGGASHVFHLHGNNFQYNDIWQASQSINAGEMFTFNMNAQLPGVWQLLCHVSSHNLFGMQQNYVVHGTEVDGQTCPLPPLTAKLAGSP
;
A
#
# COMPACT_ATOMS: atom_id res chain seq x y z
N MET A 1 -14.90 -17.44 70.86
CA MET A 1 -15.87 -16.61 70.11
C MET A 1 -16.12 -17.29 68.76
N VAL A 2 -17.35 -17.21 68.28
CA VAL A 2 -18.07 -18.24 67.52
C VAL A 2 -17.51 -18.50 66.10
N SER A 3 -17.45 -19.79 65.75
CA SER A 3 -17.21 -20.35 64.41
C SER A 3 -18.45 -20.20 63.53
N SER A 4 -18.30 -19.88 62.23
CA SER A 4 -19.27 -20.26 61.18
C SER A 4 -18.70 -20.06 59.76
N THR A 5 -18.84 -21.12 58.96
CA THR A 5 -18.63 -21.22 57.51
C THR A 5 -19.67 -20.41 56.73
N ILE A 6 -19.28 -19.75 55.64
CA ILE A 6 -20.20 -19.30 54.58
C ILE A 6 -19.71 -19.86 53.24
N PHE A 7 -20.54 -20.71 52.64
CA PHE A 7 -20.50 -21.08 51.23
C PHE A 7 -21.12 -19.91 50.44
N LEU A 8 -20.44 -19.37 49.43
CA LEU A 8 -21.10 -18.56 48.42
C LEU A 8 -20.71 -19.02 47.01
N ALA A 9 -21.75 -19.27 46.25
CA ALA A 9 -21.78 -19.88 44.93
C ALA A 9 -21.14 -19.00 43.85
N ALA A 10 -20.71 -19.66 42.79
CA ALA A 10 -20.28 -19.04 41.55
C ALA A 10 -21.37 -18.12 40.98
N PHE A 11 -21.07 -16.83 40.92
CA PHE A 11 -21.64 -15.90 39.94
C PHE A 11 -20.47 -15.20 39.27
N GLY A 12 -20.48 -15.27 37.93
CA GLY A 12 -19.44 -14.70 37.10
C GLY A 12 -19.46 -13.18 37.08
N GLY A 13 -18.34 -12.63 36.57
CA GLY A 13 -18.24 -11.24 36.12
C GLY A 13 -17.70 -10.28 37.16
N LEU A 14 -16.53 -9.73 36.84
CA LEU A 14 -15.97 -8.44 37.29
C LEU A 14 -16.01 -8.17 38.80
N ILE A 15 -14.88 -8.33 39.50
CA ILE A 15 -14.08 -7.30 40.24
C ILE A 15 -12.81 -8.07 40.69
N THR A 16 -11.62 -7.90 40.11
CA THR A 16 -10.59 -6.97 40.61
C THR A 16 -9.33 -7.11 39.74
N HIS A 17 -9.01 -6.10 38.91
CA HIS A 17 -7.62 -5.88 38.47
C HIS A 17 -6.86 -4.93 39.42
N SER A 18 -7.54 -4.35 40.42
CA SER A 18 -6.92 -3.40 41.35
C SER A 18 -6.42 -4.00 42.67
N LEU A 19 -6.37 -5.34 42.82
CA LEU A 19 -5.81 -5.99 44.03
C LEU A 19 -4.59 -6.88 43.73
N ALA A 20 -4.32 -7.20 42.46
CA ALA A 20 -3.12 -7.93 42.06
C ALA A 20 -1.89 -7.01 41.88
N GLN A 21 -2.12 -5.70 41.74
CA GLN A 21 -1.05 -4.72 41.49
C GLN A 21 -0.41 -4.16 42.77
N SER A 22 -0.95 -4.45 43.97
CA SER A 22 -0.35 -3.98 45.24
C SER A 22 0.51 -5.04 45.94
N LEU A 23 0.80 -6.18 45.29
CA LEU A 23 1.59 -7.27 45.89
C LEU A 23 2.81 -7.71 45.06
N SER A 24 3.03 -7.20 43.83
CA SER A 24 4.21 -7.56 43.04
C SER A 24 5.42 -6.63 43.24
N ASP A 25 5.30 -5.53 43.98
CA ASP A 25 6.41 -4.60 44.22
C ASP A 25 7.32 -4.98 45.41
N SER A 26 7.10 -6.15 46.05
CA SER A 26 7.86 -6.51 47.25
C SER A 26 8.53 -7.89 47.29
N VAL A 27 8.33 -8.80 46.33
CA VAL A 27 9.10 -10.06 46.28
C VAL A 27 9.18 -10.59 44.84
N ASN A 28 10.40 -10.72 44.29
CA ASN A 28 10.64 -11.42 43.03
C ASN A 28 10.22 -12.90 43.16
N ALA A 29 9.06 -13.27 42.61
CA ALA A 29 8.64 -14.66 42.44
C ALA A 29 7.76 -14.80 41.17
N GLU A 30 8.09 -15.76 40.30
CA GLU A 30 7.26 -16.16 39.17
C GLU A 30 6.01 -16.90 39.66
N VAL A 31 4.83 -16.46 39.23
CA VAL A 31 3.55 -17.18 39.44
C VAL A 31 3.11 -17.76 38.10
N THR A 32 3.22 -19.08 37.94
CA THR A 32 2.68 -19.80 36.79
C THR A 32 1.30 -20.34 37.13
N VAL A 33 0.26 -19.90 36.43
CA VAL A 33 -1.08 -20.50 36.51
C VAL A 33 -1.26 -21.44 35.32
N SER A 34 -1.33 -22.76 35.58
CA SER A 34 -1.72 -23.74 34.57
C SER A 34 -3.14 -24.22 34.81
N SER A 35 -3.98 -24.17 33.78
CA SER A 35 -5.30 -24.82 33.78
C SER A 35 -5.21 -26.05 32.87
N ALA A 36 -5.17 -27.24 33.47
CA ALA A 36 -5.36 -28.49 32.77
C ALA A 36 -6.76 -29.04 33.08
N ALA A 37 -7.56 -29.28 32.05
CA ALA A 37 -8.59 -30.31 32.04
C ALA A 37 -8.92 -30.66 30.57
N THR A 38 -8.62 -31.88 30.13
CA THR A 38 -9.61 -32.92 29.80
C THR A 38 -8.88 -34.20 29.33
N SER A 39 -9.33 -35.33 29.87
CA SER A 39 -8.79 -36.69 29.79
C SER A 39 -8.92 -37.37 28.41
N LEU A 40 -7.98 -38.26 28.05
CA LEU A 40 -8.30 -39.60 27.50
C LEU A 40 -7.09 -40.57 27.50
N ILE A 41 -7.22 -41.60 28.35
CA ILE A 41 -6.73 -43.00 28.35
C ILE A 41 -5.57 -43.37 27.38
N LEU A 42 -4.43 -43.78 27.96
CA LEU A 42 -3.43 -44.66 27.32
C LEU A 42 -3.26 -45.95 28.14
N SER A 43 -3.38 -47.10 27.48
CA SER A 43 -2.88 -48.40 27.95
C SER A 43 -1.60 -48.77 27.19
N ALA A 44 -0.62 -49.28 27.93
CA ALA A 44 0.77 -49.52 27.52
C ALA A 44 1.03 -50.86 26.83
N SER A 45 2.06 -50.94 25.97
CA SER A 45 3.20 -51.91 25.99
C SER A 45 3.95 -52.01 24.63
N PRO A 46 5.20 -52.55 24.58
CA PRO A 46 6.31 -51.90 23.87
C PRO A 46 6.84 -52.56 22.58
N ALA A 47 7.59 -51.75 21.84
CA ALA A 47 8.77 -52.03 20.99
C ALA A 47 8.69 -53.06 19.84
N SER A 48 8.98 -52.60 18.62
CA SER A 48 10.13 -53.08 17.82
C SER A 48 10.40 -52.24 16.57
N SER A 49 11.69 -51.92 16.39
CA SER A 49 12.47 -51.72 15.15
C SER A 49 11.81 -51.28 13.84
N GLY A 50 12.33 -50.20 13.26
CA GLY A 50 12.23 -49.95 11.82
C GLY A 50 12.64 -48.54 11.41
N SER A 51 13.79 -48.44 10.74
CA SER A 51 14.33 -47.23 10.12
C SER A 51 13.42 -46.63 9.05
N ALA A 52 13.29 -45.29 9.03
CA ALA A 52 13.58 -44.43 7.86
C ALA A 52 12.92 -43.03 7.99
N THR A 53 13.74 -42.01 7.77
CA THR A 53 13.44 -40.69 7.16
C THR A 53 12.27 -39.87 7.71
N SER A 54 12.59 -38.89 8.56
CA SER A 54 11.68 -37.80 8.93
C SER A 54 11.66 -36.71 7.86
N SER A 55 10.54 -36.64 7.14
CA SER A 55 9.92 -35.38 6.71
C SER A 55 9.47 -34.59 7.95
N ALA A 56 9.88 -33.33 8.07
CA ALA A 56 9.35 -32.42 9.09
C ALA A 56 8.61 -31.26 8.43
N SER A 57 7.30 -31.46 8.30
CA SER A 57 6.28 -30.41 8.27
C SER A 57 6.42 -29.51 9.49
N SER A 58 6.56 -28.20 9.30
CA SER A 58 6.42 -27.22 10.37
C SER A 58 4.94 -26.82 10.53
N PRO A 59 4.40 -26.77 11.76
CA PRO A 59 3.04 -26.32 12.00
C PRO A 59 2.94 -24.79 11.97
N VAL A 60 1.90 -24.29 11.29
CA VAL A 60 1.48 -22.89 11.25
C VAL A 60 0.96 -22.51 12.64
N THR A 61 1.56 -21.48 13.25
CA THR A 61 1.04 -20.87 14.49
C THR A 61 0.40 -19.53 14.10
N GLN A 62 -0.91 -19.40 14.34
CA GLN A 62 -1.60 -18.11 14.24
C GLN A 62 -1.07 -17.17 15.32
N ILE A 63 -0.65 -15.96 14.91
CA ILE A 63 -0.24 -14.90 15.82
C ILE A 63 -1.43 -13.93 15.94
N SER A 64 -1.82 -13.64 17.18
CA SER A 64 -2.86 -12.66 17.51
C SER A 64 -2.28 -11.24 17.50
N ASP A 65 -3.12 -10.29 17.10
CA ASP A 65 -2.79 -8.86 17.03
C ASP A 65 -2.46 -8.23 18.39
N GLY A 66 -1.48 -7.33 18.36
CA GLY A 66 -1.44 -6.16 19.23
C GLY A 66 -0.63 -6.28 20.52
N GLN A 67 0.67 -5.97 20.45
CA GLN A 67 1.44 -5.05 21.30
C GLN A 67 2.93 -5.24 20.98
N ILE A 68 3.52 -4.33 20.20
CA ILE A 68 4.98 -4.27 20.07
C ILE A 68 5.50 -3.68 21.39
N GLN A 69 5.88 -4.53 22.33
CA GLN A 69 6.86 -4.16 23.33
C GLN A 69 8.23 -4.06 22.62
N SER A 70 8.87 -2.91 22.78
CA SER A 70 10.27 -2.69 22.43
C SER A 70 11.13 -3.87 22.92
N PRO A 71 12.06 -4.43 22.11
CA PRO A 71 12.93 -5.47 22.64
C PRO A 71 13.76 -4.89 23.78
N ALA A 72 13.70 -5.54 24.94
CA ALA A 72 14.60 -5.28 26.04
C ALA A 72 16.04 -5.43 25.55
N TYR A 73 16.85 -4.40 25.78
CA TYR A 73 18.30 -4.46 25.61
C TYR A 73 18.86 -5.56 26.53
N SER A 74 19.20 -6.72 25.96
CA SER A 74 20.08 -7.69 26.62
C SER A 74 21.52 -7.19 26.49
N THR A 75 22.11 -6.75 27.59
CA THR A 75 23.55 -6.47 27.69
C THR A 75 24.38 -7.73 27.41
N PRO A 76 25.39 -7.71 26.51
CA PRO A 76 26.35 -8.80 26.44
C PRO A 76 27.29 -8.77 27.65
N SER A 77 27.44 -9.92 28.29
CA SER A 77 28.49 -10.18 29.29
C SER A 77 29.89 -10.03 28.68
N PRO A 78 30.88 -9.48 29.42
CA PRO A 78 32.24 -9.31 28.93
C PRO A 78 33.01 -10.62 29.11
N ASN A 79 33.24 -11.36 28.03
CA ASN A 79 34.44 -12.16 27.74
C ASN A 79 34.16 -13.15 26.61
N GLY A 80 34.57 -12.77 25.40
CA GLY A 80 34.52 -13.60 24.21
C GLY A 80 35.41 -12.98 23.14
N THR A 81 36.72 -13.04 23.34
CA THR A 81 37.74 -12.61 22.38
C THR A 81 37.63 -13.42 21.08
N LEU A 82 37.15 -12.79 20.01
CA LEU A 82 37.45 -13.19 18.64
C LEU A 82 38.55 -12.26 18.11
N SER A 83 39.76 -12.80 18.02
CA SER A 83 40.92 -12.15 17.42
C SER A 83 40.77 -12.15 15.90
N ALA A 84 40.42 -11.01 15.31
CA ALA A 84 40.66 -10.74 13.90
C ALA A 84 41.98 -9.97 13.77
N THR A 85 42.98 -10.60 13.18
CA THR A 85 44.27 -9.98 12.86
C THR A 85 44.04 -8.84 11.86
N PRO A 86 44.56 -7.61 12.09
CA PRO A 86 44.46 -6.53 11.11
C PRO A 86 45.28 -6.90 9.87
N GLY A 87 44.59 -7.26 8.79
CA GLY A 87 45.19 -7.29 7.46
C GLY A 87 45.54 -5.87 7.06
N VAL A 88 46.83 -5.56 7.02
CA VAL A 88 47.37 -4.34 6.42
C VAL A 88 46.97 -4.33 4.95
N VAL A 89 45.99 -3.50 4.60
CA VAL A 89 45.72 -3.14 3.21
C VAL A 89 46.88 -2.23 2.78
N PRO A 90 47.57 -2.51 1.66
CA PRO A 90 48.63 -1.63 1.17
C PRO A 90 48.06 -0.24 0.92
N SER A 91 48.66 0.78 1.54
CA SER A 91 48.26 2.19 1.47
C SER A 91 48.52 2.86 0.11
N ASN A 92 48.54 2.11 -0.99
CA ASN A 92 48.87 2.61 -2.34
C ASN A 92 47.82 2.21 -3.40
N ALA A 93 46.57 1.99 -3.01
CA ALA A 93 45.46 2.09 -3.94
C ALA A 93 45.01 3.56 -4.01
N THR A 94 45.81 4.42 -4.64
CA THR A 94 45.26 5.57 -5.37
C THR A 94 44.49 5.01 -6.57
N THR A 95 43.35 4.37 -6.32
CA THR A 95 42.28 4.38 -7.30
C THR A 95 41.64 5.73 -7.14
N THR A 96 42.18 6.71 -7.87
CA THR A 96 41.31 7.68 -8.52
C THR A 96 40.24 6.85 -9.22
N VAL A 97 39.10 6.64 -8.55
CA VAL A 97 37.83 6.50 -9.27
C VAL A 97 37.76 7.81 -10.03
N ASP A 98 38.21 7.78 -11.28
CA ASP A 98 37.95 8.87 -12.20
C ASP A 98 36.47 9.18 -12.01
N ALA A 99 36.19 10.44 -11.68
CA ALA A 99 34.89 11.05 -11.81
C ALA A 99 34.56 11.12 -13.31
N ALA A 100 34.53 9.96 -13.98
CA ALA A 100 33.98 9.79 -15.30
C ALA A 100 32.53 10.24 -15.15
N ALA A 101 32.25 11.40 -15.73
CA ALA A 101 30.96 12.05 -15.71
C ALA A 101 29.87 11.00 -15.98
N ALA A 102 29.11 10.64 -14.94
CA ALA A 102 27.94 9.80 -15.10
C ALA A 102 26.96 10.60 -15.96
N SER A 103 26.85 10.21 -17.22
CA SER A 103 25.81 10.67 -18.12
C SER A 103 24.49 10.11 -17.61
N ILE A 104 23.53 10.99 -17.41
CA ILE A 104 22.18 10.61 -17.02
C ILE A 104 21.48 10.14 -18.28
N SER A 105 21.12 8.86 -18.28
CA SER A 105 20.27 8.28 -19.31
C SER A 105 19.06 7.74 -18.56
N PRO A 106 17.83 8.14 -18.94
CA PRO A 106 16.63 7.76 -18.20
C PRO A 106 16.38 6.25 -18.11
N ASN A 107 17.11 5.42 -18.87
CA ASN A 107 16.97 3.96 -18.92
C ASN A 107 18.31 3.20 -18.72
N GLY A 108 19.21 3.71 -17.89
CA GLY A 108 20.43 2.97 -17.52
C GLY A 108 21.63 3.81 -17.07
N GLY A 109 21.44 5.11 -16.80
CA GLY A 109 22.44 5.95 -16.16
C GLY A 109 22.51 5.72 -14.65
N ILE A 110 23.70 5.91 -14.07
CA ILE A 110 23.87 5.96 -12.62
C ILE A 110 23.44 7.35 -12.15
N LEU A 111 22.49 7.40 -11.21
CA LEU A 111 22.14 8.63 -10.52
C LEU A 111 23.34 9.09 -9.69
N SER A 112 23.97 10.19 -10.09
CA SER A 112 25.12 10.74 -9.40
C SER A 112 24.69 11.68 -8.28
N ILE A 113 24.98 11.27 -7.04
CA ILE A 113 24.84 12.12 -5.86
C ILE A 113 26.26 12.39 -5.34
N ALA A 114 26.64 13.66 -5.23
CA ALA A 114 27.99 14.01 -4.82
C ALA A 114 28.26 13.48 -3.39
N PRO A 115 29.49 13.05 -3.06
CA PRO A 115 29.81 12.39 -1.78
C PRO A 115 29.50 13.22 -0.51
N ASN A 116 29.26 14.53 -0.65
CA ASN A 116 28.91 15.44 0.44
C ASN A 116 27.60 16.22 0.14
N SER A 117 26.78 15.75 -0.80
CA SER A 117 25.49 16.36 -1.14
C SER A 117 24.36 15.41 -0.80
N THR A 118 23.31 15.94 -0.18
CA THR A 118 22.04 15.24 0.03
C THR A 118 21.07 15.42 -1.13
N THR A 119 21.49 16.12 -2.19
CA THR A 119 20.67 16.43 -3.35
C THR A 119 21.39 16.04 -4.66
N PRO A 120 20.66 15.55 -5.67
CA PRO A 120 21.22 15.31 -7.00
C PRO A 120 21.73 16.60 -7.63
N ASP A 121 22.72 16.47 -8.51
CA ASP A 121 23.16 17.57 -9.36
C ASP A 121 22.08 17.89 -10.40
N ALA A 122 21.32 18.96 -10.16
CA ALA A 122 20.21 19.40 -11.03
C ALA A 122 20.63 19.59 -12.50
N SER A 123 21.89 19.97 -12.76
CA SER A 123 22.41 20.16 -14.13
C SER A 123 22.58 18.84 -14.90
N LYS A 124 22.54 17.71 -14.20
CA LYS A 124 22.72 16.40 -14.78
C LYS A 124 21.40 15.68 -15.00
N LEU A 125 20.30 16.08 -14.35
CA LEU A 125 19.00 15.39 -14.44
C LEU A 125 18.56 15.20 -15.89
N ALA A 126 17.93 14.05 -16.16
CA ALA A 126 17.33 13.80 -17.45
C ALA A 126 16.34 14.93 -17.77
N THR A 127 16.57 15.60 -18.90
CA THR A 127 15.62 16.57 -19.42
C THR A 127 14.38 15.83 -19.91
N GLN A 128 13.22 16.51 -19.86
CA GLN A 128 11.99 15.93 -20.42
C GLN A 128 12.16 15.53 -21.89
N ASN A 129 12.97 16.25 -22.67
CA ASN A 129 13.27 15.90 -24.07
C ASN A 129 14.02 14.56 -24.19
N GLU A 130 14.94 14.26 -23.27
CA GLU A 130 15.63 12.97 -23.23
C GLU A 130 14.67 11.83 -22.87
N CYS A 131 13.78 12.04 -21.90
CA CYS A 131 12.74 11.04 -21.58
C CYS A 131 11.74 10.85 -22.73
N LYS A 132 11.32 11.93 -23.40
CA LYS A 132 10.45 11.87 -24.60
C LYS A 132 11.08 11.04 -25.71
N ALA A 133 12.39 11.16 -25.92
CA ALA A 133 13.10 10.39 -26.93
C ALA A 133 13.11 8.87 -26.64
N LEU A 134 12.83 8.45 -25.40
CA LEU A 134 12.75 7.05 -25.00
C LEU A 134 11.34 6.46 -25.09
N ILE A 135 10.34 7.28 -25.44
CA ILE A 135 9.02 6.83 -25.88
C ILE A 135 9.11 6.42 -27.36
N ASP A 136 9.82 5.32 -27.58
CA ASP A 136 10.28 4.84 -28.88
C ASP A 136 9.37 3.78 -29.53
N TYR A 137 8.32 3.33 -28.83
CA TYR A 137 7.46 2.21 -29.23
C TYR A 137 8.21 0.90 -29.51
N GLN A 138 9.44 0.76 -29.01
CA GLN A 138 10.25 -0.43 -29.17
C GLN A 138 10.25 -1.27 -27.90
N LEU A 139 10.21 -2.59 -28.07
CA LEU A 139 10.42 -3.52 -26.97
C LEU A 139 11.79 -3.30 -26.32
N PRO A 140 11.92 -3.65 -25.02
CA PRO A 140 13.20 -3.56 -24.35
C PRO A 140 14.22 -4.53 -24.97
N SER A 141 15.50 -4.42 -24.57
CA SER A 141 16.54 -5.32 -25.08
C SER A 141 16.17 -6.79 -24.84
N LYS A 142 16.64 -7.70 -25.69
CA LYS A 142 16.31 -9.13 -25.60
C LYS A 142 16.59 -9.74 -24.21
N ASN A 143 17.59 -9.23 -23.50
CA ASN A 143 17.95 -9.70 -22.15
C ASN A 143 16.96 -9.25 -21.06
N SER A 144 16.09 -8.30 -21.38
CA SER A 144 15.03 -7.76 -20.52
C SER A 144 13.65 -8.30 -20.87
N ILE A 145 13.56 -9.25 -21.81
CA ILE A 145 12.32 -9.90 -22.24
C ILE A 145 12.34 -11.35 -21.74
N PRO A 146 11.34 -11.80 -20.96
CA PRO A 146 11.20 -13.20 -20.58
C PRO A 146 11.15 -14.12 -21.80
N SER A 147 11.76 -15.31 -21.72
CA SER A 147 11.81 -16.26 -22.85
C SER A 147 10.43 -16.76 -23.30
N ASN A 148 9.44 -16.72 -22.41
CA ASN A 148 8.05 -17.09 -22.65
C ASN A 148 7.17 -15.91 -23.10
N PHE A 149 7.72 -14.69 -23.24
CA PHE A 149 6.96 -13.55 -23.74
C PHE A 149 6.98 -13.53 -25.27
N ASN A 150 5.79 -13.51 -25.87
CA ASN A 150 5.61 -13.27 -27.29
C ASN A 150 4.84 -11.97 -27.48
N PHE A 151 5.46 -10.99 -28.13
CA PHE A 151 4.78 -9.73 -28.44
C PHE A 151 3.78 -9.97 -29.58
N SER A 152 2.51 -9.81 -29.28
CA SER A 152 1.39 -10.01 -30.22
C SER A 152 0.37 -8.87 -30.20
N GLY A 153 0.50 -7.94 -29.26
CA GLY A 153 -0.42 -6.83 -29.06
C GLY A 153 0.14 -5.48 -29.49
N ASN A 154 -0.12 -4.46 -28.68
CA ASN A 154 0.20 -3.07 -28.90
C ASN A 154 1.23 -2.56 -27.88
N VAL A 155 1.90 -1.47 -28.24
CA VAL A 155 2.57 -0.61 -27.26
C VAL A 155 1.57 0.42 -26.76
N ARG A 156 1.29 0.41 -25.46
CA ARG A 156 0.36 1.35 -24.81
C ARG A 156 1.14 2.37 -24.00
N THR A 157 1.07 3.62 -24.44
CA THR A 157 1.82 4.71 -23.83
C THR A 157 0.98 5.46 -22.80
N TYR A 158 1.55 5.69 -21.62
CA TYR A 158 0.95 6.47 -20.54
C TYR A 158 1.90 7.58 -20.10
N TYR A 159 1.34 8.72 -19.72
CA TYR A 159 2.06 9.88 -19.18
C TYR A 159 1.60 10.09 -17.75
N VAL A 160 2.51 9.96 -16.79
CA VAL A 160 2.19 9.97 -15.36
C VAL A 160 3.11 10.93 -14.64
N ALA A 161 2.57 11.78 -13.77
CA ALA A 161 3.37 12.62 -12.90
C ALA A 161 3.07 12.34 -11.43
N ALA A 162 4.08 12.39 -10.57
CA ALA A 162 3.89 12.47 -9.11
C ALA A 162 3.73 13.93 -8.71
N GLU A 163 2.62 14.28 -8.05
CA GLU A 163 2.27 15.65 -7.71
C GLU A 163 1.80 15.79 -6.26
N GLU A 164 2.10 16.95 -5.69
CA GLU A 164 1.68 17.33 -4.36
C GLU A 164 0.26 17.90 -4.38
N VAL A 165 -0.67 17.27 -3.65
CA VAL A 165 -2.06 17.75 -3.52
C VAL A 165 -2.49 17.89 -2.06
N ALA A 166 -3.32 18.89 -1.77
CA ALA A 166 -4.06 18.94 -0.51
C ALA A 166 -5.26 17.98 -0.62
N TRP A 167 -5.23 16.90 0.13
CA TRP A 167 -6.24 15.84 0.10
C TRP A 167 -7.24 16.00 1.24
N ASP A 168 -8.50 15.75 0.93
CA ASP A 168 -9.57 15.69 1.91
C ASP A 168 -10.14 14.28 1.97
N TYR A 169 -10.00 13.64 3.14
CA TYR A 169 -10.51 12.31 3.42
C TYR A 169 -12.04 12.30 3.58
N ALA A 170 -12.65 13.44 3.89
CA ALA A 170 -14.10 13.59 4.03
C ALA A 170 -14.62 14.93 3.46
N PRO A 171 -14.52 15.15 2.13
CA PRO A 171 -14.83 16.43 1.49
C PRO A 171 -16.26 16.92 1.64
N SER A 172 -17.22 16.05 1.98
CA SER A 172 -18.59 16.52 2.27
C SER A 172 -18.66 17.31 3.58
N GLY A 173 -17.72 17.09 4.51
CA GLY A 173 -17.80 17.56 5.89
C GLY A 173 -18.77 16.74 6.76
N TRP A 174 -19.26 15.61 6.26
CA TRP A 174 -20.21 14.73 6.94
C TRP A 174 -19.64 13.33 7.17
N ASP A 175 -20.02 12.78 8.31
CA ASP A 175 -20.02 11.34 8.50
C ASP A 175 -21.31 10.83 7.84
N ASN A 176 -21.20 10.43 6.56
CA ASN A 176 -22.36 10.00 5.78
C ASN A 176 -22.93 8.67 6.29
N TRP A 177 -22.25 7.99 7.22
CA TRP A 177 -22.80 6.83 7.88
C TRP A 177 -23.84 7.21 8.92
N LEU A 178 -23.46 8.11 9.82
CA LEU A 178 -24.28 8.52 10.94
C LEU A 178 -25.27 9.62 10.54
N GLY A 179 -25.07 10.25 9.37
CA GLY A 179 -25.87 11.37 8.92
C GLY A 179 -25.67 12.59 9.81
N VAL A 180 -24.46 12.81 10.31
CA VAL A 180 -24.09 13.95 11.15
C VAL A 180 -22.88 14.67 10.57
N PRO A 181 -22.71 15.98 10.82
CA PRO A 181 -21.46 16.67 10.49
C PRO A 181 -20.27 15.96 11.13
N VAL A 182 -19.14 15.85 10.42
CA VAL A 182 -17.91 15.17 10.88
C VAL A 182 -17.49 15.66 12.27
N GLN A 183 -17.63 16.96 12.54
CA GLN A 183 -17.25 17.57 13.81
C GLN A 183 -18.04 17.04 15.02
N ASN A 184 -19.21 16.46 14.77
CA ASN A 184 -20.08 15.87 15.78
C ASN A 184 -20.04 14.32 15.74
N SER A 185 -19.23 13.72 14.87
CA SER A 185 -19.17 12.26 14.72
C SER A 185 -18.42 11.65 15.91
N PRO A 186 -19.07 10.82 16.74
CA PRO A 186 -18.38 10.08 17.80
C PRO A 186 -17.32 9.12 17.24
N HIS A 187 -17.48 8.67 15.99
CA HIS A 187 -16.52 7.83 15.29
C HIS A 187 -15.25 8.61 14.93
N ALA A 188 -15.40 9.81 14.36
CA ALA A 188 -14.26 10.69 14.07
C ALA A 188 -13.51 11.12 15.35
N ILE A 189 -14.24 11.33 16.46
CA ILE A 189 -13.65 11.57 17.78
C ILE A 189 -12.83 10.36 18.25
N ALA A 190 -13.43 9.16 18.22
CA ALA A 190 -12.77 7.93 18.66
C ALA A 190 -11.53 7.58 17.81
N ALA A 191 -11.56 7.94 16.53
CA ALA A 191 -10.44 7.76 15.61
C ALA A 191 -9.29 8.76 15.82
N GLY A 192 -9.46 9.79 16.65
CA GLY A 192 -8.47 10.86 16.82
C GLY A 192 -8.35 11.79 15.61
N TYR A 193 -9.36 11.81 14.73
CA TYR A 193 -9.38 12.65 13.53
C TYR A 193 -9.73 14.11 13.83
N LEU A 194 -10.36 14.35 14.99
CA LEU A 194 -10.75 15.67 15.44
C LEU A 194 -9.82 16.17 16.55
N ASN A 195 -9.77 17.49 16.69
CA ASN A 195 -8.89 18.21 17.60
C ASN A 195 -9.34 18.08 19.08
N ILE A 196 -9.21 16.88 19.64
CA ILE A 196 -9.51 16.59 21.05
C ILE A 196 -8.25 16.17 21.81
N THR A 197 -7.19 15.71 21.13
CA THR A 197 -5.97 15.15 21.75
C THR A 197 -4.64 15.63 21.17
N GLY A 198 -4.55 16.85 20.62
CA GLY A 198 -3.27 17.40 20.13
C GLY A 198 -2.76 16.77 18.82
N SER A 199 -3.65 16.18 18.03
CA SER A 199 -3.41 15.75 16.65
C SER A 199 -3.05 16.94 15.75
N LEU A 200 -2.21 16.74 14.73
CA LEU A 200 -1.88 17.75 13.70
C LEU A 200 -3.10 18.28 12.94
N GLY A 201 -4.30 17.75 13.17
CA GLY A 201 -5.57 18.40 12.82
C GLY A 201 -5.82 19.75 13.54
N THR A 202 -4.81 20.34 14.17
CA THR A 202 -4.84 21.55 15.02
C THR A 202 -4.90 22.89 14.27
N SER A 203 -4.81 22.90 12.95
CA SER A 203 -5.22 24.09 12.17
C SER A 203 -6.37 23.68 11.26
N ASN A 204 -7.52 24.37 11.32
CA ASN A 204 -8.70 24.45 10.41
C ASN A 204 -9.06 23.33 9.40
N TRP A 205 -8.42 22.17 9.42
CA TRP A 205 -8.35 21.22 8.33
C TRP A 205 -9.12 19.94 8.65
N GLY A 206 -9.30 19.54 9.92
CA GLY A 206 -10.10 18.34 10.24
C GLY A 206 -9.67 17.12 9.43
N LEU A 207 -10.58 16.58 8.60
CA LEU A 207 -10.33 15.48 7.66
C LEU A 207 -9.80 15.94 6.28
N GLY A 208 -9.74 17.24 6.05
CA GLY A 208 -9.25 17.95 4.87
C GLY A 208 -7.78 18.36 4.96
N GLY A 209 -7.20 18.81 3.85
CA GLY A 209 -5.95 19.57 3.86
C GLY A 209 -4.65 18.82 4.02
N TRP A 210 -4.69 17.50 4.07
CA TRP A 210 -3.49 16.69 4.22
C TRP A 210 -2.68 16.77 2.95
N GLN A 211 -1.46 17.29 3.03
CA GLN A 211 -0.54 17.28 1.91
C GLN A 211 -0.18 15.82 1.60
N LYS A 212 -0.49 15.40 0.37
CA LYS A 212 -0.23 14.08 -0.19
C LYS A 212 0.66 14.19 -1.42
N ALA A 213 1.28 13.08 -1.80
CA ALA A 213 1.90 12.87 -3.10
C ALA A 213 1.09 11.82 -3.86
N VAL A 214 0.52 12.19 -5.01
CA VAL A 214 -0.37 11.32 -5.79
C VAL A 214 0.08 11.23 -7.23
N TYR A 215 -0.21 10.11 -7.88
CA TYR A 215 -0.02 10.01 -9.33
C TYR A 215 -1.17 10.67 -10.08
N LYS A 216 -0.85 11.48 -11.08
CA LYS A 216 -1.79 12.07 -12.04
C LYS A 216 -1.46 11.59 -13.43
N GLY A 217 -2.48 11.16 -14.16
CA GLY A 217 -2.35 10.77 -15.57
C GLY A 217 -2.56 11.96 -16.49
N TYR A 218 -1.88 11.95 -17.63
CA TYR A 218 -1.94 12.98 -18.66
C TYR A 218 -2.22 12.37 -20.04
N THR A 219 -2.79 13.17 -20.93
CA THR A 219 -3.12 12.74 -22.30
C THR A 219 -1.89 12.54 -23.18
N ASP A 220 -0.83 13.30 -22.91
CA ASP A 220 0.38 13.36 -23.72
C ASP A 220 1.59 13.84 -22.91
N ASP A 221 2.73 13.92 -23.60
CA ASP A 221 4.04 14.28 -23.06
C ASP A 221 4.19 15.79 -22.74
N SER A 222 3.15 16.60 -22.93
CA SER A 222 3.14 18.01 -22.52
C SER A 222 2.84 18.16 -21.03
N PHE A 223 2.24 17.14 -20.39
CA PHE A 223 1.79 17.19 -18.99
C PHE A 223 0.86 18.39 -18.70
N THR A 224 0.04 18.79 -19.68
CA THR A 224 -0.88 19.93 -19.55
C THR A 224 -2.32 19.51 -19.28
N THR A 225 -2.81 18.47 -19.96
CA THR A 225 -4.20 18.00 -19.87
C THR A 225 -4.23 16.65 -19.16
N GLN A 226 -4.87 16.61 -17.99
CA GLN A 226 -5.02 15.36 -17.23
C GLN A 226 -5.93 14.39 -17.98
N SER A 227 -5.58 13.10 -17.93
CA SER A 227 -6.44 12.04 -18.46
C SER A 227 -7.68 11.86 -17.60
N GLU A 228 -8.82 11.60 -18.23
CA GLU A 228 -10.06 11.37 -17.52
C GLU A 228 -9.97 10.11 -16.65
N GLN A 229 -10.38 10.24 -15.38
CA GLN A 229 -10.48 9.12 -14.44
C GLN A 229 -11.90 9.09 -13.87
N PRO A 230 -12.45 7.90 -13.54
CA PRO A 230 -13.73 7.80 -12.85
C PRO A 230 -13.71 8.61 -11.55
N ALA A 231 -14.82 9.27 -11.21
CA ALA A 231 -14.95 9.99 -9.94
C ALA A 231 -14.72 9.08 -8.70
N THR A 232 -14.99 7.79 -8.86
CA THR A 232 -14.73 6.75 -7.85
C THR A 232 -13.25 6.43 -7.66
N ASN A 233 -12.36 6.82 -8.58
CA ASN A 233 -10.92 6.48 -8.53
C ASN A 233 -10.19 7.14 -7.35
N GLY A 234 -10.73 8.23 -6.79
CA GLY A 234 -10.23 8.85 -5.56
C GLY A 234 -8.74 9.19 -5.62
N ILE A 235 -8.00 8.81 -4.58
CA ILE A 235 -6.56 9.12 -4.44
C ILE A 235 -5.65 8.29 -5.35
N ASN A 236 -6.18 7.22 -5.96
CA ASN A 236 -5.38 6.32 -6.78
C ASN A 236 -4.80 7.07 -7.99
N GLY A 237 -3.63 6.61 -8.43
CA GLY A 237 -3.07 6.97 -9.72
C GLY A 237 -3.98 6.62 -10.90
N PRO A 238 -3.64 7.09 -12.11
CA PRO A 238 -4.40 6.75 -13.31
C PRO A 238 -4.49 5.25 -13.51
N ILE A 239 -5.67 4.78 -13.94
CA ILE A 239 -5.88 3.39 -14.27
C ILE A 239 -5.09 3.06 -15.54
N LEU A 240 -4.05 2.23 -15.42
CA LEU A 240 -3.30 1.73 -16.56
C LEU A 240 -4.00 0.49 -17.10
N ARG A 241 -4.22 0.42 -18.42
CA ARG A 241 -4.91 -0.71 -19.05
C ARG A 241 -4.03 -1.39 -20.08
N GLY A 242 -4.13 -2.71 -20.20
CA GLY A 242 -3.40 -3.47 -21.21
C GLY A 242 -4.06 -4.81 -21.50
N GLU A 243 -3.68 -5.43 -22.60
CA GLU A 243 -4.07 -6.78 -22.97
C GLU A 243 -2.85 -7.69 -22.89
N VAL A 244 -3.10 -8.98 -22.74
CA VAL A 244 -2.07 -10.02 -22.93
C VAL A 244 -1.42 -9.88 -24.31
N GLY A 245 -0.09 -9.84 -24.33
CA GLY A 245 0.73 -9.61 -25.53
C GLY A 245 1.17 -8.16 -25.73
N ASP A 246 0.66 -7.22 -24.93
CA ASP A 246 1.04 -5.81 -25.00
C ASP A 246 2.34 -5.49 -24.23
N MET A 247 2.88 -4.31 -24.53
CA MET A 247 3.82 -3.60 -23.67
C MET A 247 3.20 -2.29 -23.19
N ILE A 248 3.21 -2.05 -21.89
CA ILE A 248 2.94 -0.75 -21.30
C ILE A 248 4.25 0.06 -21.27
N GLN A 249 4.24 1.23 -21.88
CA GLN A 249 5.33 2.20 -21.86
C GLN A 249 4.87 3.45 -21.11
N ILE A 250 5.65 3.90 -20.12
CA ILE A 250 5.23 5.01 -19.26
C ILE A 250 6.31 6.08 -19.25
N MET A 251 5.95 7.31 -19.63
CA MET A 251 6.78 8.47 -19.33
C MET A 251 6.36 8.99 -17.95
N PHE A 252 7.27 8.89 -16.98
CA PHE A 252 7.06 9.35 -15.62
C PHE A 252 7.82 10.65 -15.36
N VAL A 253 7.17 11.62 -14.71
CA VAL A 253 7.79 12.87 -14.25
C VAL A 253 7.57 13.03 -12.74
N ASN A 254 8.63 13.35 -12.01
CA ASN A 254 8.52 13.66 -10.59
C ASN A 254 8.37 15.18 -10.38
N ASN A 255 7.14 15.65 -10.12
CA ASN A 255 6.85 17.06 -9.80
C ASN A 255 6.78 17.32 -8.28
N LEU A 256 7.22 16.37 -7.44
CA LEU A 256 7.37 16.61 -6.00
C LEU A 256 8.51 17.60 -5.75
N LYS A 257 8.44 18.37 -4.66
CA LYS A 257 9.42 19.43 -4.37
C LYS A 257 10.72 18.88 -3.81
N ASP A 258 10.62 18.04 -2.78
CA ASP A 258 11.75 17.63 -1.94
C ASP A 258 11.95 16.10 -1.91
N HIS A 259 11.05 15.33 -2.52
CA HIS A 259 11.00 13.88 -2.40
C HIS A 259 11.23 13.17 -3.73
N TYR A 260 11.88 12.01 -3.65
CA TYR A 260 12.05 11.11 -4.78
C TYR A 260 10.77 10.31 -4.99
N SER A 261 10.58 9.78 -6.19
CA SER A 261 9.49 8.87 -6.51
C SER A 261 9.95 7.88 -7.58
N SER A 262 9.28 6.76 -7.72
CA SER A 262 9.51 5.81 -8.81
C SER A 262 8.20 5.16 -9.23
N MET A 263 8.15 4.43 -10.34
CA MET A 263 7.01 3.55 -10.62
C MET A 263 7.47 2.09 -10.66
N HIS A 264 6.87 1.27 -9.81
CA HIS A 264 7.14 -0.16 -9.70
C HIS A 264 5.85 -0.95 -9.90
N SER A 265 5.87 -1.94 -10.79
CA SER A 265 4.72 -2.83 -11.02
C SER A 265 4.75 -4.06 -10.10
N MET A 266 3.63 -4.36 -9.44
CA MET A 266 3.44 -5.55 -8.62
C MET A 266 2.80 -6.71 -9.40
N GLY A 267 3.25 -6.99 -10.62
CA GLY A 267 2.71 -8.12 -11.37
C GLY A 267 3.15 -8.27 -12.83
N LEU A 268 3.56 -7.18 -13.47
CA LEU A 268 4.01 -7.23 -14.86
C LEU A 268 5.50 -7.57 -14.96
N TYR A 269 5.93 -8.07 -16.12
CA TYR A 269 7.35 -8.33 -16.38
C TYR A 269 8.08 -7.08 -16.80
N TYR A 270 9.35 -6.95 -16.40
CA TYR A 270 10.20 -5.84 -16.77
C TYR A 270 11.68 -6.23 -16.70
N GLY A 271 12.52 -5.50 -17.43
CA GLY A 271 13.96 -5.54 -17.23
C GLY A 271 14.37 -4.77 -15.98
N LYS A 272 15.55 -5.07 -15.42
CA LYS A 272 16.04 -4.40 -14.21
C LYS A 272 16.10 -2.87 -14.36
N GLN A 273 16.40 -2.37 -15.56
CA GLN A 273 16.41 -0.94 -15.87
C GLN A 273 15.01 -0.29 -15.95
N TYR A 274 13.92 -1.06 -15.76
CA TYR A 274 12.53 -0.60 -15.80
C TYR A 274 11.75 -1.03 -14.54
N GLU A 275 12.45 -1.43 -13.47
CA GLU A 275 11.84 -1.96 -12.25
C GLU A 275 11.28 -0.86 -11.34
N GLY A 276 12.01 0.26 -11.21
CA GLY A 276 11.62 1.37 -10.35
C GLY A 276 11.67 1.06 -8.86
N SER A 277 12.65 0.24 -8.43
CA SER A 277 12.76 -0.20 -7.04
C SER A 277 14.18 -0.03 -6.52
N LEU A 278 14.31 0.77 -5.46
CA LEU A 278 15.60 1.07 -4.86
C LEU A 278 15.98 0.03 -3.80
N TYR A 279 16.93 -0.83 -4.16
CA TYR A 279 17.61 -1.75 -3.25
C TYR A 279 19.02 -2.08 -3.76
N PRO A 280 19.93 -2.58 -2.90
CA PRO A 280 21.29 -2.93 -3.32
C PRO A 280 21.28 -4.00 -4.41
N ASN A 281 21.52 -3.59 -5.65
CA ASN A 281 21.55 -4.47 -6.81
C ASN A 281 22.98 -4.86 -7.19
N THR A 282 23.69 -5.50 -6.26
CA THR A 282 25.08 -5.92 -6.46
C THR A 282 25.29 -7.32 -5.92
N THR A 283 26.06 -8.13 -6.66
CA THR A 283 26.65 -9.35 -6.10
C THR A 283 27.92 -8.99 -5.31
N SER A 284 28.41 -9.89 -4.45
CA SER A 284 29.39 -9.60 -3.40
C SER A 284 30.63 -8.81 -3.88
N GLY A 285 30.85 -7.62 -3.31
CA GLY A 285 32.09 -6.83 -3.45
C GLY A 285 31.96 -5.55 -4.29
N GLU A 286 30.86 -5.34 -5.01
CA GLU A 286 30.60 -4.11 -5.76
C GLU A 286 29.93 -3.04 -4.90
N THR A 287 30.16 -1.76 -5.24
CA THR A 287 29.45 -0.64 -4.61
C THR A 287 28.04 -0.56 -5.21
N PRO A 288 26.98 -0.61 -4.40
CA PRO A 288 25.62 -0.41 -4.89
C PRO A 288 25.49 0.95 -5.58
N ASN A 289 24.93 0.93 -6.79
CA ASN A 289 24.64 2.15 -7.56
C ASN A 289 23.13 2.30 -7.70
N VAL A 290 22.65 3.53 -7.56
CA VAL A 290 21.25 3.90 -7.78
C VAL A 290 21.07 4.21 -9.26
N GLN A 291 20.10 3.58 -9.92
CA GLN A 291 19.68 3.99 -11.26
C GLN A 291 18.63 5.08 -11.13
N GLU A 292 18.60 6.05 -12.05
CA GLU A 292 17.69 7.20 -11.95
C GLU A 292 16.22 6.77 -11.85
N GLN A 293 15.81 5.73 -12.58
CA GLN A 293 14.44 5.24 -12.52
C GLN A 293 14.08 4.51 -11.21
N ASP A 294 15.07 4.04 -10.44
CA ASP A 294 14.84 3.39 -9.14
C ASP A 294 14.50 4.42 -8.06
N ALA A 295 14.91 5.68 -8.27
CA ALA A 295 14.52 6.83 -7.47
C ALA A 295 14.64 8.11 -8.31
N VAL A 296 13.55 8.48 -8.98
CA VAL A 296 13.50 9.67 -9.83
C VAL A 296 13.49 10.90 -8.92
N PRO A 297 14.48 11.80 -9.07
CA PRO A 297 14.60 12.97 -8.21
C PRO A 297 13.54 14.03 -8.48
N PRO A 298 13.31 14.98 -7.56
CA PRO A 298 12.50 16.17 -7.82
C PRO A 298 12.87 16.86 -9.14
N GLY A 299 11.87 17.09 -9.99
CA GLY A 299 12.04 17.67 -11.34
C GLY A 299 12.59 16.73 -12.40
N GLY A 300 12.95 15.49 -12.04
CA GLY A 300 13.45 14.47 -12.96
C GLY A 300 12.35 13.69 -13.69
N CYS A 301 12.76 12.85 -14.63
CA CYS A 301 11.86 11.96 -15.36
C CYS A 301 12.49 10.59 -15.64
N ALA A 302 11.66 9.58 -15.90
CA ALA A 302 12.09 8.24 -16.28
C ALA A 302 11.10 7.62 -17.27
N VAL A 303 11.54 6.58 -18.00
CA VAL A 303 10.64 5.78 -18.85
C VAL A 303 10.60 4.33 -18.41
N TYR A 304 9.41 3.82 -18.11
CA TYR A 304 9.21 2.43 -17.74
C TYR A 304 8.65 1.62 -18.92
N LYS A 305 9.11 0.37 -19.08
CA LYS A 305 8.60 -0.59 -20.07
C LYS A 305 8.21 -1.89 -19.37
N TRP A 306 6.92 -2.16 -19.29
CA TRP A 306 6.34 -3.33 -18.63
C TRP A 306 5.64 -4.22 -19.65
N LEU A 307 5.89 -5.51 -19.60
CA LEU A 307 5.40 -6.52 -20.54
C LEU A 307 4.26 -7.32 -19.91
N ILE A 308 3.19 -7.55 -20.69
CA ILE A 308 2.03 -8.31 -20.25
C ILE A 308 2.03 -9.65 -20.98
N SER A 309 2.41 -10.72 -20.28
CA SER A 309 2.41 -12.08 -20.80
C SER A 309 1.17 -12.87 -20.38
N ASP A 310 1.05 -14.10 -20.87
CA ASP A 310 -0.02 -15.03 -20.51
C ASP A 310 -0.10 -15.32 -19.00
N SER A 311 1.01 -15.24 -18.25
CA SER A 311 0.97 -15.45 -16.79
C SER A 311 0.27 -14.31 -16.04
N GLN A 312 0.17 -13.13 -16.66
CA GLN A 312 -0.58 -11.98 -16.16
C GLN A 312 -2.03 -11.92 -16.65
N ALA A 313 -2.46 -12.88 -17.46
CA ALA A 313 -3.81 -12.96 -17.99
C ALA A 313 -4.87 -13.08 -16.88
N PRO A 314 -6.14 -12.71 -17.19
CA PRO A 314 -7.28 -13.07 -16.35
C PRO A 314 -7.35 -14.55 -16.02
N ALA A 315 -7.75 -14.86 -14.78
CA ALA A 315 -7.99 -16.25 -14.40
C ALA A 315 -9.20 -16.80 -15.18
N PRO A 316 -9.34 -18.14 -15.33
CA PRO A 316 -10.55 -18.73 -15.89
C PRO A 316 -11.80 -18.18 -15.20
N GLY A 317 -12.81 -17.79 -15.99
CA GLY A 317 -14.05 -17.18 -15.48
C GLY A 317 -13.98 -15.65 -15.26
N GLN A 318 -12.81 -15.02 -15.42
CA GLN A 318 -12.66 -13.56 -15.34
C GLN A 318 -12.41 -12.95 -16.73
N SER A 319 -13.08 -11.83 -17.03
CA SER A 319 -12.88 -11.08 -18.28
C SER A 319 -11.64 -10.18 -18.25
N SER A 320 -11.14 -9.90 -17.05
CA SER A 320 -10.04 -8.98 -16.78
C SER A 320 -9.38 -9.33 -15.43
N ARG A 321 -8.24 -8.70 -15.12
CA ARG A 321 -7.49 -8.91 -13.89
C ARG A 321 -6.84 -7.65 -13.37
N LEU A 322 -6.88 -7.47 -12.06
CA LEU A 322 -6.16 -6.41 -11.37
C LEU A 322 -4.71 -6.80 -11.07
N TRP A 323 -3.83 -5.87 -11.39
CA TRP A 323 -2.48 -5.71 -10.85
C TRP A 323 -2.35 -4.28 -10.30
N SER A 324 -1.20 -3.93 -9.73
CA SER A 324 -0.99 -2.58 -9.20
C SER A 324 0.40 -2.05 -9.51
N TYR A 325 0.58 -0.76 -9.28
CA TYR A 325 1.87 -0.10 -9.26
C TYR A 325 1.95 0.87 -8.08
N HIS A 326 3.16 1.16 -7.62
CA HIS A 326 3.43 2.15 -6.57
C HIS A 326 4.87 2.68 -6.64
N SER A 327 5.20 3.71 -5.85
CA SER A 327 6.61 4.09 -5.64
C SER A 327 7.31 3.13 -4.67
N PHE A 328 8.55 2.78 -4.98
CA PHE A 328 9.40 1.88 -4.21
C PHE A 328 10.76 2.54 -3.93
N VAL A 329 10.73 3.80 -3.48
CA VAL A 329 11.93 4.45 -2.94
C VAL A 329 12.00 4.15 -1.44
N ASN A 330 10.92 4.48 -0.72
CA ASN A 330 10.67 4.10 0.67
C ASN A 330 9.21 3.66 0.81
N MET A 331 8.92 2.44 0.37
CA MET A 331 7.54 1.94 0.16
C MET A 331 6.53 2.29 1.28
N PRO A 332 6.82 2.11 2.58
CA PRO A 332 5.86 2.49 3.63
C PRO A 332 5.52 3.98 3.65
N ALA A 333 6.52 4.85 3.48
CA ALA A 333 6.33 6.30 3.45
C ALA A 333 5.66 6.76 2.14
N ASP A 334 6.06 6.16 1.02
CA ASP A 334 5.56 6.45 -0.32
C ASP A 334 4.06 6.11 -0.46
N THR A 335 3.67 4.90 -0.04
CA THR A 335 2.27 4.46 -0.09
C THR A 335 1.40 5.20 0.93
N SER A 336 1.94 5.55 2.10
CA SER A 336 1.26 6.44 3.06
C SER A 336 1.11 7.87 2.51
N ALA A 337 2.01 8.33 1.64
CA ALA A 337 1.90 9.60 0.94
C ALA A 337 0.87 9.59 -0.19
N GLY A 338 0.46 8.42 -0.71
CA GLY A 338 -0.56 8.28 -1.76
C GLY A 338 -0.05 7.80 -3.12
N LEU A 339 1.23 7.40 -3.23
CA LEU A 339 1.86 7.01 -4.50
C LEU A 339 1.57 5.56 -4.88
N SER A 340 0.31 5.24 -5.24
CA SER A 340 -0.10 3.93 -5.78
C SER A 340 -1.22 4.04 -6.82
N GLY A 341 -1.39 3.03 -7.66
CA GLY A 341 -2.46 2.97 -8.65
C GLY A 341 -2.68 1.58 -9.25
N PRO A 342 -3.79 1.37 -9.98
CA PRO A 342 -4.16 0.07 -10.52
C PRO A 342 -3.67 -0.14 -11.95
N ILE A 343 -3.41 -1.40 -12.30
CA ILE A 343 -3.22 -1.87 -13.68
C ILE A 343 -4.29 -2.91 -13.97
N ILE A 344 -5.11 -2.72 -15.01
CA ILE A 344 -6.14 -3.68 -15.42
C ILE A 344 -5.68 -4.38 -16.71
N VAL A 345 -5.57 -5.70 -16.64
CA VAL A 345 -5.16 -6.56 -17.76
C VAL A 345 -6.36 -7.33 -18.30
N TYR A 346 -6.53 -7.34 -19.62
CA TYR A 346 -7.54 -8.10 -20.34
C TYR A 346 -6.90 -9.21 -21.18
N ASN A 347 -7.73 -10.15 -21.64
CA ASN A 347 -7.30 -11.05 -22.71
C ASN A 347 -7.06 -10.27 -24.02
N SER A 348 -6.21 -10.82 -24.89
CA SER A 348 -5.89 -10.23 -26.20
C SER A 348 -7.15 -9.98 -27.03
N GLY A 349 -7.38 -8.73 -27.45
CA GLY A 349 -8.54 -8.30 -28.22
C GLY A 349 -9.85 -8.10 -27.44
N GLU A 350 -9.86 -8.28 -26.12
CA GLU A 350 -11.08 -8.29 -25.30
C GLU A 350 -11.26 -7.04 -24.41
N MET A 351 -10.36 -6.05 -24.46
CA MET A 351 -10.46 -4.86 -23.62
C MET A 351 -11.74 -4.06 -23.91
N ASN A 352 -11.98 -3.72 -25.17
CA ASN A 352 -13.12 -2.89 -25.56
C ASN A 352 -14.46 -3.61 -25.33
N SER A 353 -14.54 -4.91 -25.65
CA SER A 353 -15.72 -5.72 -25.41
C SER A 353 -16.05 -5.76 -23.91
N THR A 354 -15.06 -6.06 -23.07
CA THR A 354 -15.21 -6.13 -21.61
C THR A 354 -15.66 -4.80 -21.02
N MET A 355 -14.99 -3.70 -21.37
CA MET A 355 -15.33 -2.35 -20.88
C MET A 355 -16.71 -1.87 -21.34
N SER A 356 -17.17 -2.29 -22.52
CA SER A 356 -18.52 -1.98 -23.00
C SER A 356 -19.61 -2.82 -22.35
N ALA A 357 -19.24 -4.01 -21.86
CA ALA A 357 -20.14 -5.02 -21.33
C ALA A 357 -20.29 -4.97 -19.82
N HIS A 358 -19.37 -4.34 -19.07
CA HIS A 358 -19.35 -4.36 -17.60
C HIS A 358 -19.25 -2.96 -16.99
N ARG A 359 -19.78 -2.79 -15.78
CA ARG A 359 -19.33 -1.72 -14.88
C ARG A 359 -18.03 -2.15 -14.21
N GLU A 360 -17.05 -1.26 -14.19
CA GLU A 360 -15.72 -1.54 -13.65
C GLU A 360 -15.41 -0.59 -12.50
N PHE A 361 -15.11 -1.14 -11.33
CA PHE A 361 -14.81 -0.35 -10.13
C PHE A 361 -13.49 -0.76 -9.51
N VAL A 362 -12.62 0.22 -9.25
CA VAL A 362 -11.39 0.03 -8.48
C VAL A 362 -11.66 0.41 -7.03
N VAL A 363 -11.24 -0.44 -6.10
CA VAL A 363 -11.30 -0.21 -4.67
C VAL A 363 -9.94 -0.53 -4.07
N THR A 364 -9.27 0.49 -3.55
CA THR A 364 -8.02 0.39 -2.83
C THR A 364 -8.33 0.56 -1.36
N THR A 365 -8.22 -0.51 -0.58
CA THR A 365 -8.21 -0.42 0.88
C THR A 365 -6.80 -0.02 1.31
N ASN A 366 -6.67 1.10 2.01
CA ASN A 366 -5.36 1.57 2.46
C ASN A 366 -5.45 2.19 3.85
N THR A 367 -4.45 1.88 4.66
CA THR A 367 -4.17 2.60 5.90
C THR A 367 -3.12 3.66 5.63
N HIS A 368 -3.55 4.91 5.50
CA HIS A 368 -2.64 6.04 5.35
C HIS A 368 -2.11 6.43 6.74
N TYR A 369 -0.86 6.09 7.01
CA TYR A 369 -0.17 6.46 8.25
C TYR A 369 0.43 7.86 8.08
N GLU A 370 -0.31 8.92 8.44
CA GLU A 370 0.18 10.29 8.22
C GLU A 370 1.45 10.60 9.01
N ALA A 371 1.64 9.97 10.17
CA ALA A 371 2.89 10.07 10.94
C ALA A 371 4.10 9.41 10.24
N ARG A 372 3.87 8.49 9.29
CA ARG A 372 4.91 7.74 8.57
C ARG A 372 5.04 8.16 7.11
N SER A 373 4.15 9.03 6.61
CA SER A 373 4.29 9.65 5.31
C SER A 373 5.50 10.59 5.27
N PHE A 374 6.23 10.64 4.16
CA PHE A 374 7.26 11.68 3.99
C PHE A 374 6.68 13.10 4.02
N MET A 375 5.36 13.25 3.81
CA MET A 375 4.63 14.52 3.93
C MET A 375 4.34 14.96 5.38
N ALA A 376 4.67 14.12 6.38
CA ALA A 376 4.45 14.41 7.80
C ALA A 376 5.01 15.77 8.25
N GLY A 377 6.22 16.12 7.79
CA GLY A 377 6.89 17.37 8.15
C GLY A 377 6.16 18.60 7.60
N GLU A 378 5.78 18.56 6.33
CA GLU A 378 5.02 19.65 5.70
C GLU A 378 3.61 19.75 6.31
N ASN A 379 2.97 18.62 6.60
CA ASN A 379 1.68 18.61 7.30
C ASN A 379 1.76 19.22 8.71
N ALA A 380 2.81 18.93 9.48
CA ALA A 380 3.01 19.55 10.80
C ALA A 380 3.26 21.07 10.71
N LYS A 381 4.05 21.49 9.73
CA LYS A 381 4.33 22.90 9.46
C LYS A 381 3.07 23.64 9.02
N ASN A 382 2.29 23.07 8.11
CA ASN A 382 1.01 23.61 7.66
C ASN A 382 -0.01 23.66 8.79
N ALA A 383 0.08 22.73 9.74
CA ALA A 383 -0.70 22.71 10.97
C ALA A 383 -0.26 23.76 12.01
N GLY A 384 0.82 24.51 11.76
CA GLY A 384 1.37 25.48 12.70
C GLY A 384 1.96 24.85 13.96
N VAL A 385 2.30 23.57 13.92
CA VAL A 385 2.89 22.86 15.06
C VAL A 385 4.36 23.19 15.16
N ASP A 386 4.80 23.58 16.36
CA ASP A 386 6.21 23.83 16.63
C ASP A 386 6.98 22.50 16.60
N THR A 387 7.72 22.31 15.50
CA THR A 387 8.54 21.12 15.28
C THR A 387 9.95 21.26 15.85
N SER A 388 10.31 22.40 16.45
CA SER A 388 11.67 22.66 16.95
C SER A 388 12.14 21.71 18.05
N THR A 389 11.20 21.17 18.84
CA THR A 389 11.46 20.18 19.89
C THR A 389 11.33 18.74 19.40
N MET A 390 10.82 18.52 18.19
CA MET A 390 10.67 17.19 17.62
C MET A 390 12.03 16.69 17.13
N ARG A 391 12.30 15.40 17.34
CA ARG A 391 13.53 14.78 16.81
C ARG A 391 13.42 14.68 15.30
N ALA A 392 14.40 15.24 14.60
CA ALA A 392 14.52 15.04 13.17
C ALA A 392 14.94 13.59 12.90
N THR A 393 14.24 12.91 12.00
CA THR A 393 14.49 11.48 11.73
C THR A 393 15.89 11.26 11.15
N ASN A 394 16.41 12.23 10.40
CA ASN A 394 17.79 12.22 9.91
C ASN A 394 18.85 12.23 11.04
N GLN A 395 18.51 12.64 12.27
CA GLN A 395 19.40 12.55 13.44
C GLN A 395 19.36 11.18 14.12
N LEU A 396 18.31 10.38 13.86
CA LEU A 396 18.17 9.01 14.35
C LEU A 396 18.86 8.02 13.41
N VAL A 397 18.95 8.35 12.11
CA VAL A 397 19.79 7.63 11.15
C VAL A 397 21.25 8.03 11.39
N ARG A 398 21.93 7.33 12.29
CA ARG A 398 23.40 7.38 12.36
C ARG A 398 23.94 6.85 11.01
N PRO A 399 24.86 7.54 10.33
CA PRO A 399 25.41 7.03 9.08
C PRO A 399 26.11 5.70 9.36
N PHE A 400 25.53 4.62 8.83
CA PHE A 400 26.12 3.30 8.87
C PHE A 400 27.29 3.26 7.87
N ILE A 401 28.29 2.45 8.19
CA ILE A 401 29.46 2.14 7.37
C ILE A 401 29.01 1.78 5.95
N GLY A 402 29.28 2.62 4.95
CA GLY A 402 28.89 2.40 3.55
C GLY A 402 28.92 3.67 2.69
N ASN A 403 28.68 3.54 1.39
CA ASN A 403 28.56 4.69 0.49
C ASN A 403 27.22 5.41 0.70
N GLU A 404 27.24 6.63 1.25
CA GLU A 404 26.03 7.40 1.59
C GLU A 404 25.19 7.75 0.36
N SER A 405 25.79 7.92 -0.83
CA SER A 405 25.08 8.28 -2.07
C SER A 405 23.98 7.29 -2.45
N PHE A 406 24.06 6.05 -1.98
CA PHE A 406 23.04 5.03 -2.22
C PHE A 406 21.78 5.23 -1.36
N TRP A 407 21.95 5.71 -0.12
CA TRP A 407 20.85 5.82 0.86
C TRP A 407 20.11 7.15 0.75
N VAL A 408 20.71 8.17 0.15
CA VAL A 408 20.15 9.54 0.08
C VAL A 408 18.69 9.57 -0.40
N PRO A 409 18.27 8.86 -1.46
CA PRO A 409 16.86 8.90 -1.87
C PRO A 409 15.91 8.32 -0.84
N GLN A 410 16.29 7.23 -0.18
CA GLN A 410 15.46 6.64 0.89
C GLN A 410 15.37 7.59 2.09
N LEU A 411 16.50 8.22 2.46
CA LEU A 411 16.61 9.23 3.52
C LEU A 411 15.74 10.46 3.24
N ALA A 412 15.72 10.94 2.00
CA ALA A 412 14.85 12.02 1.58
C ALA A 412 13.35 11.66 1.68
N ASN A 413 13.01 10.38 1.53
CA ASN A 413 11.64 9.87 1.68
C ASN A 413 11.34 9.34 3.10
N PHE A 414 12.19 9.58 4.10
CA PHE A 414 11.78 9.41 5.50
C PHE A 414 11.02 10.65 5.98
N PRO A 415 10.04 10.50 6.88
CA PRO A 415 9.41 11.63 7.56
C PRO A 415 10.48 12.53 8.19
N ALA A 416 10.51 13.81 7.84
CA ALA A 416 11.53 14.74 8.35
C ALA A 416 11.50 14.88 9.89
N ILE A 417 10.33 14.64 10.48
CA ILE A 417 10.07 14.70 11.93
C ILE A 417 9.43 13.39 12.40
N GLN A 418 9.66 13.04 13.66
CA GLN A 418 9.00 11.90 14.28
C GLN A 418 7.68 12.33 14.94
N LEU A 419 6.56 12.03 14.28
CA LEU A 419 5.23 12.17 14.86
C LEU A 419 4.79 10.85 15.52
N SER A 420 3.99 10.94 16.58
CA SER A 420 3.21 9.79 17.06
C SER A 420 1.96 9.58 16.21
N ASP A 421 1.39 8.37 16.22
CA ASP A 421 0.10 8.09 15.56
C ASP A 421 -1.07 8.91 16.15
N ALA A 422 -0.90 9.50 17.35
CA ALA A 422 -1.85 10.46 17.92
C ALA A 422 -1.70 11.87 17.31
N GLN A 423 -0.51 12.22 16.82
CA GLN A 423 -0.22 13.47 16.14
C GLN A 423 -0.52 13.38 14.65
N GLY A 424 -0.06 12.33 13.98
CA GLY A 424 -0.44 12.01 12.60
C GLY A 424 -1.38 10.81 12.59
N PRO A 425 -2.72 11.02 12.54
CA PRO A 425 -3.68 9.94 12.64
C PRO A 425 -3.57 8.94 11.48
N ASN A 426 -4.09 7.75 11.72
CA ASN A 426 -4.16 6.68 10.71
C ASN A 426 -5.52 6.73 10.03
N PHE A 427 -5.56 7.07 8.74
CA PHE A 427 -6.80 7.04 7.97
C PHE A 427 -7.02 5.67 7.35
N TYR A 428 -8.10 5.01 7.76
CA TYR A 428 -8.53 3.72 7.20
C TYR A 428 -9.50 3.97 6.05
N THR A 429 -9.00 3.93 4.83
CA THR A 429 -9.71 4.46 3.66
C THR A 429 -10.08 3.42 2.62
N MET A 430 -11.10 3.75 1.84
CA MET A 430 -11.30 3.18 0.50
C MET A 430 -11.10 4.30 -0.53
N ASN A 431 -10.14 4.13 -1.44
CA ASN A 431 -9.73 5.13 -2.43
C ASN A 431 -9.38 6.50 -1.83
N GLY A 432 -8.86 6.52 -0.60
CA GLY A 432 -8.48 7.76 0.10
C GLY A 432 -9.63 8.47 0.82
N TYR A 433 -10.81 7.87 0.91
CA TYR A 433 -11.96 8.48 1.60
C TYR A 433 -12.41 7.66 2.81
N VAL A 434 -12.94 8.36 3.81
CA VAL A 434 -13.55 7.80 5.03
C VAL A 434 -15.03 8.18 5.15
N PHE A 435 -15.77 7.48 6.03
CA PHE A 435 -17.16 7.76 6.39
C PHE A 435 -18.12 7.91 5.20
N GLY A 436 -17.91 7.16 4.11
CA GLY A 436 -18.77 7.22 2.92
C GLY A 436 -18.69 8.53 2.15
N ASN A 437 -17.53 9.19 2.13
CA ASN A 437 -17.32 10.46 1.41
C ASN A 437 -16.86 10.30 -0.05
N GLY A 438 -16.56 9.08 -0.51
CA GLY A 438 -16.23 8.83 -1.90
C GLY A 438 -17.48 8.94 -2.79
N ALA A 439 -17.26 9.18 -4.08
CA ALA A 439 -18.35 9.06 -5.05
C ALA A 439 -18.95 7.63 -4.97
N PRO A 440 -20.28 7.49 -5.01
CA PRO A 440 -20.89 6.18 -4.97
C PRO A 440 -20.50 5.37 -6.21
N TYR A 441 -20.32 4.06 -6.04
CA TYR A 441 -20.19 3.15 -7.18
C TYR A 441 -21.58 2.86 -7.73
N GLU A 442 -21.91 3.37 -8.91
CA GLU A 442 -23.27 3.32 -9.46
C GLU A 442 -23.41 2.28 -10.58
N MET A 443 -24.46 1.47 -10.49
CA MET A 443 -24.81 0.46 -11.49
C MET A 443 -26.33 0.34 -11.62
N CYS A 444 -26.82 -0.22 -12.72
CA CYS A 444 -28.22 -0.60 -12.84
C CYS A 444 -28.46 -1.99 -12.28
N ARG A 445 -29.70 -2.31 -11.91
CA ARG A 445 -30.14 -3.69 -11.78
C ARG A 445 -29.81 -4.47 -13.06
N ASP A 446 -29.32 -5.68 -12.86
CA ASP A 446 -28.84 -6.66 -13.85
C ASP A 446 -27.60 -6.23 -14.66
N ASP A 447 -26.94 -5.13 -14.29
CA ASP A 447 -25.62 -4.82 -14.82
C ASP A 447 -24.61 -5.88 -14.33
N PRO A 448 -23.79 -6.47 -15.21
CA PRO A 448 -22.61 -7.21 -14.81
C PRO A 448 -21.52 -6.21 -14.36
N VAL A 449 -20.87 -6.52 -13.24
CA VAL A 449 -19.95 -5.64 -12.54
C VAL A 449 -18.66 -6.37 -12.23
N ILE A 450 -17.54 -5.73 -12.47
CA ILE A 450 -16.21 -6.19 -12.09
C ILE A 450 -15.66 -5.25 -11.01
N TRP A 451 -15.39 -5.82 -9.84
CA TRP A 451 -14.72 -5.14 -8.73
C TRP A 451 -13.26 -5.53 -8.70
N TYR A 452 -12.40 -4.54 -8.88
CA TYR A 452 -10.96 -4.65 -8.75
C TYR A 452 -10.55 -4.16 -7.36
N VAL A 453 -10.15 -5.08 -6.49
CA VAL A 453 -9.85 -4.76 -5.09
C VAL A 453 -8.38 -4.98 -4.79
N MET A 454 -7.66 -3.95 -4.35
CA MET A 454 -6.26 -4.04 -3.91
C MET A 454 -6.08 -3.44 -2.53
N ALA A 455 -5.03 -3.84 -1.83
CA ALA A 455 -4.72 -3.30 -0.52
C ALA A 455 -3.27 -2.81 -0.40
N PHE A 456 -3.09 -1.68 0.28
CA PHE A 456 -1.80 -1.12 0.66
C PHE A 456 -1.79 -0.75 2.14
N GLY A 457 -0.61 -0.40 2.67
CA GLY A 457 -0.41 -0.08 4.07
C GLY A 457 0.00 -1.30 4.90
N GLY A 458 -0.27 -1.27 6.20
CA GLY A 458 0.25 -2.25 7.17
C GLY A 458 -0.84 -3.02 7.91
N ALA A 459 -2.06 -3.05 7.38
CA ALA A 459 -3.21 -3.66 8.05
C ALA A 459 -3.93 -4.68 7.15
N SER A 460 -4.58 -5.66 7.78
CA SER A 460 -5.52 -6.55 7.09
C SER A 460 -6.87 -5.86 6.93
N HIS A 461 -7.49 -6.02 5.77
CA HIS A 461 -8.80 -5.46 5.46
C HIS A 461 -9.79 -6.56 5.07
N VAL A 462 -11.05 -6.18 4.98
CA VAL A 462 -12.11 -7.06 4.48
C VAL A 462 -12.89 -6.25 3.45
N PHE A 463 -13.10 -6.83 2.28
CA PHE A 463 -14.02 -6.29 1.28
C PHE A 463 -15.37 -6.97 1.48
N HIS A 464 -16.41 -6.21 1.86
CA HIS A 464 -17.75 -6.73 2.05
C HIS A 464 -18.79 -5.80 1.43
N LEU A 465 -19.70 -6.36 0.63
CA LEU A 465 -20.82 -5.66 0.03
C LEU A 465 -22.11 -6.07 0.75
N HIS A 466 -22.85 -5.09 1.26
CA HIS A 466 -24.19 -5.33 1.80
C HIS A 466 -25.19 -5.57 0.68
N GLY A 467 -26.09 -6.54 0.81
CA GLY A 467 -27.23 -6.72 -0.11
C GLY A 467 -26.93 -7.46 -1.41
N ASN A 468 -25.68 -7.50 -1.88
CA ASN A 468 -25.26 -8.29 -3.04
C ASN A 468 -24.04 -9.16 -2.70
N ASN A 469 -23.96 -10.32 -3.33
CA ASN A 469 -22.79 -11.20 -3.26
C ASN A 469 -21.92 -11.01 -4.51
N PHE A 470 -20.69 -11.50 -4.45
CA PHE A 470 -19.78 -11.52 -5.58
C PHE A 470 -19.16 -12.91 -5.75
N GLN A 471 -18.61 -13.17 -6.92
CA GLN A 471 -17.91 -14.40 -7.26
C GLN A 471 -16.40 -14.19 -7.29
N TYR A 472 -15.68 -15.16 -6.75
CA TYR A 472 -14.24 -15.31 -6.89
C TYR A 472 -13.94 -16.79 -7.17
N ASN A 473 -13.24 -17.09 -8.27
CA ASN A 473 -12.99 -18.46 -8.73
C ASN A 473 -14.28 -19.31 -8.78
N ASP A 474 -15.34 -18.75 -9.38
CA ASP A 474 -16.68 -19.36 -9.50
C ASP A 474 -17.38 -19.69 -8.17
N ILE A 475 -16.86 -19.20 -7.04
CA ILE A 475 -17.45 -19.36 -5.72
C ILE A 475 -18.12 -18.06 -5.30
N TRP A 476 -19.41 -18.14 -4.95
CA TRP A 476 -20.15 -17.04 -4.36
C TRP A 476 -19.71 -16.80 -2.93
N GLN A 477 -19.39 -15.55 -2.63
CA GLN A 477 -19.05 -15.10 -1.28
C GLN A 477 -19.58 -13.70 -1.03
N ALA A 478 -19.80 -13.40 0.25
CA ALA A 478 -20.26 -12.08 0.68
C ALA A 478 -19.07 -11.17 1.06
N SER A 479 -17.93 -11.74 1.42
CA SER A 479 -16.77 -10.98 1.90
C SER A 479 -15.45 -11.69 1.58
N GLN A 480 -14.39 -10.92 1.37
CA GLN A 480 -13.03 -11.42 1.16
C GLN A 480 -12.04 -10.66 2.06
N SER A 481 -11.21 -11.38 2.80
CA SER A 481 -10.06 -10.77 3.49
C SER A 481 -9.01 -10.35 2.47
N ILE A 482 -8.42 -9.17 2.65
CA ILE A 482 -7.39 -8.64 1.76
C ILE A 482 -6.27 -7.99 2.57
N ASN A 483 -5.04 -8.47 2.39
CA ASN A 483 -3.83 -7.98 3.06
C ASN A 483 -3.02 -7.06 2.13
N ALA A 484 -2.11 -6.27 2.72
CA ALA A 484 -1.22 -5.41 1.96
C ALA A 484 -0.48 -6.17 0.84
N GLY A 485 -0.54 -5.63 -0.37
CA GLY A 485 0.04 -6.24 -1.57
C GLY A 485 -0.82 -7.32 -2.22
N GLU A 486 -1.98 -7.67 -1.67
CA GLU A 486 -2.95 -8.55 -2.34
C GLU A 486 -3.82 -7.77 -3.33
N MET A 487 -4.18 -8.45 -4.42
CA MET A 487 -5.01 -7.93 -5.50
C MET A 487 -6.02 -9.01 -5.89
N PHE A 488 -7.28 -8.63 -5.96
CA PHE A 488 -8.38 -9.51 -6.33
C PHE A 488 -9.24 -8.89 -7.42
N THR A 489 -9.89 -9.75 -8.18
CA THR A 489 -10.90 -9.39 -9.17
C THR A 489 -12.14 -10.21 -8.89
N PHE A 490 -13.26 -9.52 -8.67
CA PHE A 490 -14.54 -10.15 -8.34
C PHE A 490 -15.58 -9.80 -9.40
N ASN A 491 -16.38 -10.78 -9.76
CA ASN A 491 -17.54 -10.58 -10.62
C ASN A 491 -18.79 -10.45 -9.76
N MET A 492 -19.69 -9.53 -10.09
CA MET A 492 -20.97 -9.35 -9.42
C MET A 492 -22.04 -9.10 -10.46
N ASN A 493 -23.24 -9.62 -10.20
CA ASN A 493 -24.45 -9.25 -10.92
C ASN A 493 -25.26 -8.37 -9.99
N ALA A 494 -25.47 -7.10 -10.32
CA ALA A 494 -26.20 -6.18 -9.46
C ALA A 494 -27.69 -6.53 -9.45
N GLN A 495 -28.29 -6.84 -8.30
CA GLN A 495 -29.68 -7.32 -8.28
C GLN A 495 -30.66 -6.39 -7.57
N LEU A 496 -30.35 -5.98 -6.34
CA LEU A 496 -31.33 -5.32 -5.49
C LEU A 496 -31.18 -3.79 -5.56
N PRO A 497 -32.17 -3.04 -6.11
CA PRO A 497 -32.10 -1.59 -6.13
C PRO A 497 -32.03 -0.98 -4.74
N GLY A 498 -31.21 0.06 -4.59
CA GLY A 498 -31.01 0.74 -3.32
C GLY A 498 -29.62 1.33 -3.18
N VAL A 499 -29.44 2.06 -2.07
CA VAL A 499 -28.12 2.51 -1.60
C VAL A 499 -27.62 1.48 -0.61
N TRP A 500 -26.46 0.92 -0.88
CA TRP A 500 -25.85 -0.17 -0.13
C TRP A 500 -24.46 0.21 0.36
N GLN A 501 -24.03 -0.41 1.44
CA GLN A 501 -22.70 -0.18 1.99
C GLN A 501 -21.68 -1.15 1.41
N LEU A 502 -20.50 -0.62 1.11
CA LEU A 502 -19.25 -1.33 0.93
C LEU A 502 -18.36 -1.00 2.14
N LEU A 503 -17.96 -1.98 2.95
CA LEU A 503 -17.24 -1.72 4.19
C LEU A 503 -16.19 -2.77 4.53
N CYS A 504 -15.29 -2.39 5.44
CA CYS A 504 -14.38 -3.32 6.11
C CYS A 504 -14.98 -3.79 7.43
N HIS A 505 -14.88 -5.09 7.72
CA HIS A 505 -15.38 -5.69 8.97
C HIS A 505 -14.40 -5.69 10.14
N VAL A 506 -13.14 -5.32 9.91
CA VAL A 506 -12.21 -5.13 11.04
C VAL A 506 -12.77 -3.97 11.88
N SER A 507 -13.10 -4.26 13.14
CA SER A 507 -13.97 -3.39 13.93
C SER A 507 -13.42 -1.97 14.09
N SER A 508 -12.11 -1.82 14.30
CA SER A 508 -11.45 -0.51 14.34
C SER A 508 -11.50 0.20 12.99
N HIS A 509 -11.24 -0.49 11.88
CA HIS A 509 -11.25 0.11 10.55
C HIS A 509 -12.65 0.60 10.19
N ASN A 510 -13.69 -0.20 10.47
CA ASN A 510 -15.08 0.20 10.28
C ASN A 510 -15.45 1.41 11.14
N LEU A 511 -15.18 1.32 12.45
CA LEU A 511 -15.47 2.39 13.41
C LEU A 511 -14.78 3.69 13.01
N PHE A 512 -13.58 3.62 12.44
CA PHE A 512 -12.80 4.77 12.01
C PHE A 512 -13.06 5.15 10.54
N GLY A 513 -14.14 4.65 9.95
CA GLY A 513 -14.68 5.18 8.70
C GLY A 513 -14.27 4.47 7.42
N MET A 514 -13.68 3.27 7.48
CA MET A 514 -13.37 2.48 6.28
C MET A 514 -14.64 1.88 5.66
N GLN A 515 -15.36 2.73 4.94
CA GLN A 515 -16.61 2.42 4.28
C GLN A 515 -16.94 3.40 3.17
N GLN A 516 -17.67 2.90 2.19
CA GLN A 516 -18.22 3.63 1.05
C GLN A 516 -19.64 3.15 0.75
N ASN A 517 -20.29 3.84 -0.17
CA ASN A 517 -21.60 3.46 -0.66
C ASN A 517 -21.51 3.03 -2.12
N TYR A 518 -22.39 2.10 -2.50
CA TYR A 518 -22.68 1.80 -3.88
C TYR A 518 -24.19 1.87 -4.11
N VAL A 519 -24.61 2.17 -5.33
CA VAL A 519 -26.01 2.37 -5.69
C VAL A 519 -26.36 1.41 -6.81
N VAL A 520 -27.41 0.63 -6.59
CA VAL A 520 -28.07 -0.14 -7.64
C VAL A 520 -29.34 0.61 -8.00
N HIS A 521 -29.39 1.16 -9.21
CA HIS A 521 -30.57 1.85 -9.73
C HIS A 521 -31.60 0.84 -10.21
N GLY A 522 -32.88 1.10 -9.91
CA GLY A 522 -33.96 0.28 -10.44
C GLY A 522 -34.09 0.40 -11.96
N THR A 523 -34.75 -0.59 -12.54
CA THR A 523 -35.07 -0.64 -13.97
C THR A 523 -36.59 -0.64 -14.18
N GLU A 524 -37.05 -0.83 -15.41
CA GLU A 524 -38.48 -0.88 -15.73
C GLU A 524 -39.20 -1.98 -14.91
N VAL A 525 -38.51 -3.06 -14.57
CA VAL A 525 -39.02 -4.14 -13.70
C VAL A 525 -39.39 -3.61 -12.31
N ASP A 526 -38.66 -2.61 -11.82
CA ASP A 526 -38.89 -1.97 -10.52
C ASP A 526 -39.78 -0.71 -10.65
N GLY A 527 -40.34 -0.44 -11.83
CA GLY A 527 -41.11 0.78 -12.11
C GLY A 527 -40.24 2.05 -12.19
N GLN A 528 -38.94 1.90 -12.43
CA GLN A 528 -37.96 2.99 -12.49
C GLN A 528 -37.24 3.02 -13.85
N THR A 529 -36.41 4.03 -14.08
CA THR A 529 -35.51 4.08 -15.24
C THR A 529 -34.10 4.26 -14.74
N CYS A 530 -33.18 3.40 -15.19
CA CYS A 530 -31.78 3.53 -14.81
C CYS A 530 -31.18 4.79 -15.48
N PRO A 531 -30.50 5.68 -14.74
CA PRO A 531 -29.93 6.90 -15.28
C PRO A 531 -28.60 6.68 -16.03
N LEU A 532 -28.00 5.48 -15.92
CA LEU A 532 -26.68 5.20 -16.47
C LEU A 532 -26.76 4.76 -17.94
N PRO A 533 -25.74 5.05 -18.77
CA PRO A 533 -25.68 4.58 -20.15
C PRO A 533 -25.78 3.05 -20.22
N PRO A 534 -26.58 2.47 -21.14
CA PRO A 534 -26.74 1.02 -21.22
C PRO A 534 -25.44 0.31 -21.60
N LEU A 535 -25.19 -0.84 -20.98
CA LEU A 535 -24.11 -1.75 -21.34
C LEU A 535 -24.48 -2.57 -22.59
N THR A 536 -23.49 -3.04 -23.34
CA THR A 536 -23.68 -3.91 -24.50
C THR A 536 -24.16 -5.31 -24.10
N ALA A 537 -23.81 -5.75 -22.89
CA ALA A 537 -24.35 -6.92 -22.24
C ALA A 537 -25.31 -6.49 -21.13
N LYS A 538 -26.54 -7.02 -21.16
CA LYS A 538 -27.37 -7.14 -19.96
C LYS A 538 -27.50 -8.62 -19.67
N LEU A 539 -27.45 -9.00 -18.39
CA LEU A 539 -27.76 -10.37 -18.02
C LEU A 539 -29.19 -10.65 -18.50
N ALA A 540 -29.35 -11.62 -19.39
CA ALA A 540 -30.67 -12.08 -19.78
C ALA A 540 -31.36 -12.57 -18.51
N GLY A 541 -32.50 -11.95 -18.19
CA GLY A 541 -33.27 -12.07 -16.94
C GLY A 541 -32.89 -13.26 -16.07
N SER A 542 -32.32 -12.97 -14.89
CA SER A 542 -32.44 -13.93 -13.80
C SER A 542 -33.93 -14.07 -13.47
N PRO A 543 -34.47 -15.31 -13.45
CA PRO A 543 -35.90 -15.58 -13.45
C PRO A 543 -36.68 -14.98 -12.28
#